data_AF-A0A120N534-F1
#
_entry.id   AF-A0A120N534-F1
#
_cell.length_a   1.000
_cell.length_b   1.000
_cell.length_c   1.000
_cell.angle_alpha   90.00
_cell.angle_beta   90.00
_cell.angle_gamma   90.00
#
_symmetry.space_group_name_H-M   'P 1'
#
loop_
_entity.id
_entity.type
_entity.pdbx_description
1 polymer ?
#
loop_
_entity_poly.entity_id
_entity_poly.type
_entity_poly.pdbx_seq_one_letter_code
_entity_poly.pdbx_strand_id
1 'polypeptide(L)'
;SVGGAMLSASKLVYAKSAIRGQNSLELSNIDIDGDGSSDIETRYGYPSGSRNSGISVAMSGSFEKDWIWSTDYRRTKLYLTFASLTHTSGAYVNQVPIVATNCYLIYYRAENLGSTPRIEYTTSGC
;
A
#
# COMPACT_ATOMS: atom_id res chain seq x y z
N SER A 1 2.54 9.22 11.80
CA SER A 1 3.55 8.31 11.21
C SER A 1 3.11 7.93 9.79
N VAL A 2 4.03 7.47 8.93
CA VAL A 2 3.69 7.04 7.56
C VAL A 2 2.68 5.89 7.53
N GLY A 3 2.78 4.92 8.45
CA GLY A 3 1.77 3.85 8.55
C GLY A 3 0.37 4.38 8.92
N GLY A 4 0.27 5.43 9.73
CA GLY A 4 -1.00 6.12 9.96
C GLY A 4 -1.57 6.76 8.69
N ALA A 5 -0.71 7.36 7.86
CA ALA A 5 -1.11 7.90 6.56
C ALA A 5 -1.58 6.80 5.61
N MET A 6 -0.89 5.65 5.56
CA MET A 6 -1.32 4.48 4.77
C MET A 6 -2.68 3.95 5.21
N LEU A 7 -2.94 3.85 6.53
CA LEU A 7 -4.25 3.45 7.04
C LEU A 7 -5.33 4.48 6.72
N SER A 8 -5.01 5.78 6.78
CA SER A 8 -5.93 6.85 6.39
C SER A 8 -6.30 6.77 4.91
N ALA A 9 -5.29 6.61 4.03
CA ALA A 9 -5.50 6.42 2.60
C ALA A 9 -6.34 5.16 2.32
N SER A 10 -6.06 4.07 3.04
CA SER A 10 -6.84 2.84 2.92
C SER A 10 -8.32 3.02 3.25
N LYS A 11 -8.63 3.81 4.29
CA LYS A 11 -10.02 4.14 4.67
C LYS A 11 -10.70 5.02 3.63
N LEU A 12 -9.98 5.95 3.01
CA LEU A 12 -10.51 6.79 1.93
C LEU A 12 -10.90 5.95 0.71
N VAL A 13 -10.02 5.04 0.29
CA VAL A 13 -10.27 4.09 -0.80
C VAL A 13 -11.46 3.18 -0.47
N TYR A 14 -11.54 2.67 0.77
CA TYR A 14 -12.68 1.88 1.22
C TYR A 14 -14.00 2.64 1.15
N ALA A 15 -14.02 3.90 1.61
CA ALA A 15 -15.22 4.73 1.53
C ALA A 15 -15.68 4.94 0.08
N LYS A 16 -14.75 5.23 -0.84
CA LYS A 16 -15.05 5.36 -2.27
C LYS A 16 -15.55 4.05 -2.89
N SER A 17 -14.93 2.92 -2.54
CA SER A 17 -15.39 1.59 -2.97
C SER A 17 -16.79 1.27 -2.47
N ALA A 18 -17.11 1.63 -1.21
CA ALA A 18 -18.42 1.43 -0.62
C ALA A 18 -19.51 2.27 -1.30
N ILE A 19 -19.23 3.54 -1.64
CA ILE A 19 -20.14 4.39 -2.43
C ILE A 19 -20.48 3.74 -3.78
N ARG A 20 -19.52 3.04 -4.37
CA ARG A 20 -19.70 2.31 -5.63
C ARG A 20 -20.27 0.89 -5.45
N GLY A 21 -20.56 0.45 -4.22
CA GLY A 21 -21.07 -0.90 -3.93
C GLY A 21 -20.06 -2.03 -4.15
N GLN A 22 -18.76 -1.73 -4.18
CA GLN A 22 -17.70 -2.69 -4.52
C GLN A 22 -16.92 -3.19 -3.30
N ASN A 23 -17.24 -2.71 -2.10
CA ASN A 23 -16.49 -3.02 -0.88
C ASN A 23 -16.63 -4.48 -0.40
N SER A 24 -17.55 -5.25 -0.98
CA SER A 24 -17.69 -6.69 -0.73
C SER A 24 -16.96 -7.57 -1.74
N LEU A 25 -16.49 -6.99 -2.86
CA LEU A 25 -15.83 -7.74 -3.93
C LEU A 25 -14.42 -8.13 -3.52
N GLU A 26 -14.06 -9.39 -3.80
CA GLU A 26 -12.72 -9.90 -3.51
C GLU A 26 -11.62 -9.14 -4.26
N LEU A 27 -11.87 -8.80 -5.52
CA LEU A 27 -11.02 -7.93 -6.31
C LEU A 27 -11.92 -6.96 -7.08
N SER A 28 -11.56 -5.70 -7.08
CA SER A 28 -12.21 -4.65 -7.86
C SER A 28 -11.21 -3.56 -8.22
N ASN A 29 -11.66 -2.61 -9.03
CA ASN A 29 -10.89 -1.50 -9.55
C ASN A 29 -11.75 -0.24 -9.37
N ILE A 30 -11.24 0.73 -8.61
CA ILE A 30 -11.95 1.98 -8.37
C ILE A 30 -11.25 3.15 -9.06
N ASP A 31 -12.07 3.96 -9.71
CA ASP A 31 -11.77 5.32 -10.12
C ASP A 31 -11.94 6.25 -8.89
N ILE A 32 -10.88 6.90 -8.45
CA ILE A 32 -10.87 7.82 -7.31
C ILE A 32 -10.96 9.29 -7.70
N ASP A 33 -10.64 9.68 -8.93
CA ASP A 33 -10.65 11.08 -9.37
C ASP A 33 -11.82 11.45 -10.30
N GLY A 34 -12.54 10.45 -10.78
CA GLY A 34 -13.73 10.58 -11.62
C GLY A 34 -13.43 10.74 -13.10
N ASP A 35 -12.21 10.43 -13.56
CA ASP A 35 -11.81 10.57 -14.97
C ASP A 35 -12.33 9.44 -15.88
N GLY A 36 -12.96 8.41 -15.30
CA GLY A 36 -13.49 7.25 -16.02
C GLY A 36 -12.48 6.12 -16.22
N SER A 37 -11.24 6.29 -15.77
CA SER A 37 -10.18 5.28 -15.73
C SER A 37 -10.08 4.67 -14.33
N SER A 38 -9.62 3.41 -14.25
CA SER A 38 -9.38 2.79 -12.95
C SER A 38 -8.04 3.24 -12.38
N ASP A 39 -8.06 3.74 -11.15
CA ASP A 39 -6.85 4.21 -10.45
C ASP A 39 -6.28 3.16 -9.49
N ILE A 40 -7.16 2.56 -8.68
CA ILE A 40 -6.74 1.74 -7.54
C ILE A 40 -7.41 0.37 -7.59
N GLU A 41 -6.59 -0.66 -7.68
CA GLU A 41 -6.96 -2.05 -7.43
C GLU A 41 -7.28 -2.21 -5.94
N THR A 42 -8.46 -2.76 -5.67
CA THR A 42 -8.97 -2.98 -4.32
C THR A 42 -9.25 -4.46 -4.06
N ARG A 43 -9.21 -4.84 -2.79
CA ARG A 43 -9.66 -6.13 -2.26
C ARG A 43 -10.54 -5.87 -1.05
N TYR A 44 -11.80 -6.29 -1.13
CA TYR A 44 -12.83 -5.98 -0.13
C TYR A 44 -12.89 -4.47 0.17
N GLY A 45 -12.80 -3.67 -0.89
CA GLY A 45 -12.82 -2.20 -0.88
C GLY A 45 -11.55 -1.50 -0.40
N TYR A 46 -10.59 -2.20 0.23
CA TYR A 46 -9.31 -1.60 0.61
C TYR A 46 -8.28 -1.68 -0.51
N PRO A 47 -7.27 -0.81 -0.55
CA PRO A 47 -6.19 -0.92 -1.53
C PRO A 47 -5.52 -2.29 -1.47
N SER A 48 -5.29 -2.90 -2.63
CA SER A 48 -4.57 -4.16 -2.73
C SER A 48 -3.07 -3.96 -2.46
N GLY A 49 -2.31 -5.07 -2.42
CA GLY A 49 -0.86 -5.02 -2.42
C GLY A 49 -0.24 -4.98 -3.83
N SER A 50 -1.03 -4.65 -4.87
CA SER A 50 -0.50 -4.49 -6.23
C SER A 50 0.58 -3.41 -6.27
N ARG A 51 1.63 -3.65 -7.06
CA ARG A 51 2.74 -2.70 -7.20
C ARG A 51 2.29 -1.42 -7.87
N ASN A 52 1.58 -1.53 -8.98
CA ASN A 52 1.33 -0.41 -9.87
C ASN A 52 -0.07 0.19 -9.70
N SER A 53 -0.91 -0.41 -8.85
CA SER A 53 -2.31 -0.04 -8.69
C SER A 53 -2.82 -0.23 -7.26
N GLY A 54 -1.97 -0.60 -6.30
CA GLY A 54 -2.40 -0.89 -4.93
C GLY A 54 -2.26 0.30 -3.99
N ILE A 55 -1.95 0.01 -2.73
CA ILE A 55 -1.72 1.00 -1.67
C ILE A 55 -0.66 2.06 -2.04
N SER A 56 0.35 1.73 -2.85
CA SER A 56 1.38 2.66 -3.31
C SER A 56 0.80 3.85 -4.08
N VAL A 57 -0.23 3.61 -4.91
CA VAL A 57 -0.93 4.65 -5.69
C VAL A 57 -1.87 5.48 -4.81
N ALA A 58 -2.39 4.89 -3.72
CA ALA A 58 -3.21 5.61 -2.75
C ALA A 58 -2.41 6.60 -1.88
N MET A 59 -1.07 6.54 -1.94
CA MET A 59 -0.18 7.46 -1.24
C MET A 59 0.08 8.72 -2.08
N SER A 60 0.84 9.68 -1.54
CA SER A 60 1.11 10.94 -2.23
C SER A 60 1.91 10.73 -3.52
N GLY A 61 1.80 11.65 -4.48
CA GLY A 61 2.64 11.64 -5.69
C GLY A 61 4.15 11.79 -5.45
N SER A 62 4.59 12.09 -4.22
CA SER A 62 6.01 12.09 -3.82
C SER A 62 6.48 10.75 -3.26
N PHE A 63 5.59 9.77 -3.10
CA PHE A 63 5.87 8.50 -2.43
C PHE A 63 7.07 7.76 -3.04
N GLU A 64 7.21 7.75 -4.36
CA GLU A 64 8.32 7.08 -5.04
C GLU A 64 9.67 7.82 -4.95
N LYS A 65 9.67 9.09 -4.54
CA LYS A 65 10.89 9.89 -4.36
C LYS A 65 11.45 9.75 -2.94
N ASP A 66 10.57 9.78 -1.96
CA ASP A 66 10.96 9.81 -0.55
C ASP A 66 11.21 8.41 0.03
N TRP A 67 10.67 7.38 -0.63
CA TRP A 67 10.66 6.02 -0.11
C TRP A 67 11.19 5.01 -1.10
N ILE A 68 11.80 3.95 -0.58
CA ILE A 68 11.96 2.68 -1.29
C ILE A 68 10.92 1.69 -0.77
N TRP A 69 10.27 0.99 -1.69
CA TRP A 69 9.26 0.00 -1.34
C TRP A 69 9.30 -1.23 -2.23
N SER A 70 8.76 -2.32 -1.70
CA SER A 70 8.67 -3.60 -2.41
C SER A 70 7.40 -4.34 -2.00
N THR A 71 6.99 -5.31 -2.81
CA THR A 71 5.90 -6.24 -2.46
C THR A 71 6.40 -7.67 -2.51
N ASP A 72 5.81 -8.53 -1.68
CA ASP A 72 6.00 -9.97 -1.85
C ASP A 72 5.42 -10.45 -3.19
N TYR A 73 5.81 -11.66 -3.60
CA TYR A 73 5.35 -12.27 -4.85
C TYR A 73 3.82 -12.36 -4.93
N ARG A 74 3.16 -12.69 -3.80
CA ARG A 74 1.69 -12.82 -3.72
C ARG A 74 0.99 -11.46 -3.58
N ARG A 75 1.74 -10.35 -3.50
CA ARG A 75 1.19 -8.99 -3.35
C ARG A 75 0.24 -8.88 -2.15
N THR A 76 0.58 -9.58 -1.08
CA THR A 76 -0.13 -9.56 0.20
C THR A 76 0.46 -8.55 1.18
N LYS A 77 1.71 -8.15 0.95
CA LYS A 77 2.48 -7.24 1.80
C LYS A 77 3.18 -6.18 0.95
N LEU A 78 3.25 -4.96 1.48
CA LEU A 78 4.16 -3.92 1.02
C LEU A 78 5.17 -3.64 2.12
N TYR A 79 6.46 -3.72 1.79
CA TYR A 79 7.59 -3.34 2.63
C TYR A 79 8.01 -1.92 2.27
N LEU A 80 8.29 -1.08 3.26
CA LEU A 80 8.60 0.34 3.06
C LEU A 80 9.70 0.79 4.03
N THR A 81 10.72 1.45 3.50
CA THR A 81 11.71 2.20 4.30
C THR A 81 12.08 3.51 3.62
N PHE A 82 12.76 4.40 4.34
CA PHE A 82 13.23 5.68 3.81
C PHE A 82 14.28 5.45 2.73
N ALA A 83 14.20 6.21 1.63
CA ALA A 83 15.21 6.18 0.58
C ALA A 83 16.62 6.54 1.09
N SER A 84 16.71 7.34 2.15
CA SER A 84 17.97 7.71 2.80
C SER A 84 18.69 6.52 3.46
N LEU A 85 17.98 5.45 3.83
CA LEU A 85 18.56 4.25 4.44
C LEU A 85 19.12 3.26 3.40
N THR A 86 18.75 3.41 2.13
CA THR A 86 19.19 2.51 1.05
C THR A 86 19.87 3.24 -0.12
N HIS A 87 19.97 4.56 -0.06
CA HIS A 87 20.47 5.44 -1.13
C HIS A 87 19.74 5.31 -2.48
N THR A 88 18.50 4.81 -2.47
CA THR A 88 17.66 4.55 -3.65
C THR A 88 16.19 4.81 -3.33
N SER A 89 15.37 5.12 -4.33
CA SER A 89 13.92 5.35 -4.14
C SER A 89 13.09 4.59 -5.19
N GLY A 90 11.80 4.42 -4.93
CA GLY A 90 10.83 3.80 -5.84
C GLY A 90 10.53 2.33 -5.56
N ALA A 91 9.90 1.70 -6.55
CA ALA A 91 9.40 0.33 -6.49
C ALA A 91 10.47 -0.70 -6.87
N TYR A 92 10.68 -1.72 -6.03
CA TYR A 92 11.59 -2.83 -6.32
C TYR A 92 10.92 -4.19 -6.17
N VAL A 93 11.39 -5.16 -6.96
CA VAL A 93 10.91 -6.54 -6.91
C VAL A 93 11.40 -7.28 -5.65
N ASN A 94 12.52 -6.82 -5.08
CA ASN A 94 13.20 -7.48 -3.97
C ASN A 94 13.13 -6.64 -2.68
N GLN A 95 12.55 -7.20 -1.63
CA GLN A 95 12.44 -6.58 -0.31
C GLN A 95 13.72 -6.71 0.53
N VAL A 96 14.69 -7.54 0.14
CA VAL A 96 15.92 -7.78 0.93
C VAL A 96 16.63 -6.50 1.34
N PRO A 97 16.84 -5.49 0.46
CA PRO A 97 17.49 -4.24 0.86
C PRO A 97 16.70 -3.46 1.92
N ILE A 98 15.36 -3.56 1.92
CA ILE A 98 14.47 -2.90 2.88
C ILE A 98 14.55 -3.60 4.23
N VAL A 99 14.47 -4.94 4.24
CA VAL A 99 14.51 -5.71 5.49
C VAL A 99 15.89 -5.62 6.16
N ALA A 100 16.95 -5.54 5.37
CA ALA A 100 18.32 -5.39 5.87
C ALA A 100 18.55 -4.11 6.69
N THR A 101 17.71 -3.07 6.53
CA THR A 101 17.86 -1.83 7.32
C THR A 101 17.45 -2.00 8.78
N ASN A 102 16.66 -3.03 9.13
CA ASN A 102 15.99 -3.15 10.44
C ASN A 102 15.16 -1.90 10.83
N CYS A 103 14.86 -1.03 9.87
CA CYS A 103 14.07 0.19 10.05
C CYS A 103 13.07 0.29 8.90
N TYR A 104 11.96 -0.41 9.03
CA TYR A 104 10.95 -0.49 7.97
C TYR A 104 9.56 -0.72 8.55
N LEU A 105 8.55 -0.52 7.73
CA LEU A 105 7.20 -0.99 8.01
C LEU A 105 6.73 -2.01 6.98
N ILE A 106 5.75 -2.80 7.37
CA ILE A 106 5.02 -3.69 6.51
C ILE A 106 3.54 -3.28 6.54
N TYR A 107 2.98 -2.98 5.37
CA TYR A 107 1.55 -2.93 5.15
C TYR A 107 1.04 -4.31 4.74
N TYR A 108 0.04 -4.81 5.45
CA TYR A 108 -0.69 -6.01 5.09
C TYR A 108 -2.05 -5.60 4.55
N ARG A 109 -2.36 -6.02 3.31
CA ARG A 109 -3.69 -5.79 2.71
C ARG A 109 -4.78 -6.54 3.49
N ALA A 110 -6.04 -6.15 3.27
CA ALA A 110 -7.18 -6.94 3.74
C ALA A 110 -7.17 -8.36 3.11
N GLU A 111 -7.32 -9.39 3.95
CA GLU A 111 -7.22 -10.79 3.52
C GLU A 111 -8.59 -11.37 3.18
N ASN A 112 -9.60 -11.01 3.98
CA ASN A 112 -10.97 -11.51 3.94
C ASN A 112 -11.98 -10.35 3.98
N LEU A 113 -13.23 -10.64 3.59
CA LEU A 113 -14.33 -9.71 3.78
C LEU A 113 -14.46 -9.33 5.27
N GLY A 114 -14.62 -8.05 5.55
CA GLY A 114 -14.72 -7.52 6.92
C GLY A 114 -13.38 -7.35 7.65
N SER A 115 -12.26 -7.82 7.07
CA SER A 115 -10.93 -7.54 7.60
C SER A 115 -10.42 -6.18 7.13
N THR A 116 -9.68 -5.47 7.97
CA THR A 116 -9.01 -4.21 7.59
C THR A 116 -7.52 -4.44 7.33
N PRO A 117 -6.88 -3.59 6.50
CA PRO A 117 -5.44 -3.57 6.40
C PRO A 117 -4.79 -3.26 7.75
N ARG A 118 -3.55 -3.73 7.95
CA ARG A 118 -2.77 -3.45 9.16
C ARG A 118 -1.33 -3.05 8.82
N ILE A 119 -0.69 -2.39 9.78
CA ILE A 119 0.71 -2.01 9.72
C ILE A 119 1.48 -2.73 10.81
N GLU A 120 2.65 -3.25 10.49
CA GLU A 120 3.66 -3.69 11.46
C GLU A 120 4.94 -2.87 11.27
N TYR A 121 5.65 -2.60 12.36
CA TYR A 121 6.88 -1.82 12.36
C TYR A 121 8.06 -2.69 12.82
N THR A 122 9.20 -2.51 12.17
CA THR A 122 10.52 -2.97 12.64
C THR A 122 11.38 -1.74 12.82
N THR A 123 11.83 -1.48 14.05
CA THR A 123 12.45 -0.20 14.43
C THR A 123 13.83 -0.35 15.08
N SER A 124 14.42 -1.54 15.09
CA SER A 124 15.71 -1.78 15.74
C SER A 124 16.91 -1.15 15.04
N GLY A 125 16.75 -0.73 13.79
CA GLY A 125 17.74 0.06 13.02
C GLY A 125 17.29 1.49 12.73
N CYS A 126 16.20 1.95 13.36
CA CYS A 126 15.82 3.35 13.40
C CYS A 126 16.43 4.00 14.65
#